data_AF-A0A2V9Z8L3-F1
#
_entry.id   AF-A0A2V9Z8L3-F1
#
_cell.length_a   1.000
_cell.length_b   1.000
_cell.length_c   1.000
_cell.angle_alpha   90.00
_cell.angle_beta   90.00
_cell.angle_gamma   90.00
#
_symmetry.space_group_name_H-M   'P 1'
#
loop_
_entity.id
_entity.type
_entity.pdbx_description
1 polymer ?
#
loop_
_entity_poly.entity_id
_entity_poly.type
_entity_poly.pdbx_seq_one_letter_code
_entity_poly.pdbx_strand_id
1 'polypeptide(L)'
;MSSFPHQPIPPSARADNFGARLNRFWQRVTDGLEINQLWSQFQTDARTSYRLYSHEVDTSRKEGMRHGKHWLDVAKQFFWAILEKLSPARRVLLLVALLMVVFNPELLWTNKEGTHIISFDLRLYGALILFFLLILEVGDRVVMKRDLQIAREIQMWLLPVNPPQVPGLEIAFATRPANTVAGDYYDVFPR
;
A
#
# COMPACT_ATOMS: atom_id res chain seq x y z
N MET A 1 70.69 16.89 -2.23
CA MET A 1 69.42 16.86 -3.00
C MET A 1 68.63 15.64 -2.57
N SER A 2 67.66 15.85 -1.69
CA SER A 2 66.75 14.83 -1.16
C SER A 2 65.63 14.58 -2.17
N SER A 3 65.65 13.42 -2.83
CA SER A 3 64.61 12.97 -3.76
C SER A 3 63.41 12.43 -2.99
N PHE A 4 62.28 13.13 -3.07
CA PHE A 4 61.00 12.69 -2.52
C PHE A 4 60.46 11.46 -3.28
N PRO A 5 60.04 10.39 -2.59
CA PRO A 5 59.36 9.27 -3.24
C PRO A 5 57.99 9.70 -3.76
N HIS A 6 57.74 9.50 -5.05
CA HIS A 6 56.44 9.70 -5.67
C HIS A 6 55.43 8.70 -5.07
N GLN A 7 54.47 9.19 -4.30
CA GLN A 7 53.31 8.40 -3.93
C GLN A 7 52.36 8.33 -5.15
N PRO A 8 51.90 7.13 -5.56
CA PRO A 8 50.89 7.03 -6.60
C PRO A 8 49.58 7.65 -6.12
N ILE A 9 49.04 8.56 -6.93
CA ILE A 9 47.71 9.15 -6.73
C ILE A 9 46.69 7.99 -6.73
N PRO A 10 45.79 7.88 -5.72
CA PRO A 10 44.76 6.85 -5.73
C PRO A 10 43.90 7.02 -7.00
N PRO A 11 43.57 5.94 -7.71
CA PRO A 11 42.73 6.03 -8.91
C PRO A 11 41.42 6.73 -8.52
N SER A 12 41.12 7.82 -9.21
CA SER A 12 39.86 8.55 -9.09
C SER A 12 38.70 7.56 -9.18
N ALA A 13 37.74 7.68 -8.25
CA ALA A 13 36.54 6.87 -8.21
C ALA A 13 35.96 6.79 -9.63
N ARG A 14 35.96 5.59 -10.23
CA ARG A 14 35.35 5.34 -11.53
C ARG A 14 33.98 5.99 -11.54
N ALA A 15 33.70 6.82 -12.53
CA ALA A 15 32.37 7.32 -12.79
C ALA A 15 31.43 6.10 -12.80
N ASP A 16 30.54 6.02 -11.81
CA ASP A 16 29.58 4.93 -11.69
C ASP A 16 28.74 4.89 -12.97
N ASN A 17 28.96 3.88 -13.80
CA ASN A 17 28.21 3.69 -15.04
C ASN A 17 26.71 3.71 -14.73
N PHE A 18 25.92 4.42 -15.55
CA PHE A 18 24.46 4.53 -15.39
C PHE A 18 23.78 3.15 -15.23
N GLY A 19 24.27 2.13 -15.94
CA GLY A 19 23.82 0.74 -15.80
C GLY A 19 24.04 0.14 -14.40
N ALA A 20 25.17 0.45 -13.73
CA ALA A 20 25.42 -0.01 -12.36
C ALA A 20 24.44 0.66 -11.37
N ARG A 21 24.08 1.93 -11.60
CA ARG A 21 23.07 2.63 -10.81
C ARG A 21 21.67 2.04 -11.01
N LEU A 22 21.29 1.75 -12.24
CA LEU A 22 20.03 1.08 -12.57
C LEU A 22 19.94 -0.32 -11.96
N ASN A 23 21.01 -1.11 -12.02
CA ASN A 23 21.01 -2.45 -11.42
C ASN A 23 20.87 -2.40 -9.90
N ARG A 24 21.60 -1.50 -9.22
CA ARG A 24 21.46 -1.29 -7.76
C ARG A 24 20.07 -0.79 -7.38
N PHE A 25 19.48 0.09 -8.19
CA PHE A 25 18.11 0.53 -8.01
C PHE A 25 17.12 -0.63 -8.18
N TRP A 26 17.26 -1.41 -9.25
CA TRP A 26 16.41 -2.56 -9.52
C TRP A 26 16.49 -3.59 -8.39
N GLN A 27 17.70 -3.91 -7.91
CA GLN A 27 17.90 -4.80 -6.76
C GLN A 27 17.24 -4.27 -5.49
N ARG A 28 17.25 -2.95 -5.26
CA ARG A 28 16.56 -2.35 -4.11
C ARG A 28 15.04 -2.36 -4.25
N VAL A 29 14.52 -2.18 -5.46
CA VAL A 29 13.07 -2.16 -5.72
C VAL A 29 12.48 -3.57 -5.68
N THR A 30 13.24 -4.55 -6.14
CA THR A 30 12.82 -5.96 -6.19
C THR A 30 13.26 -6.77 -4.98
N ASP A 31 14.00 -6.17 -4.04
CA ASP A 31 14.73 -6.87 -2.96
C ASP A 31 15.57 -8.07 -3.45
N GLY A 32 16.02 -8.01 -4.72
CA GLY A 32 16.76 -9.09 -5.38
C GLY A 32 15.90 -10.26 -5.87
N LEU A 33 14.57 -10.17 -5.79
CA LEU A 33 13.65 -11.20 -6.29
C LEU A 33 13.63 -11.25 -7.83
N GLU A 34 13.46 -12.45 -8.36
CA GLU A 34 13.18 -12.64 -9.78
C GLU A 34 11.76 -12.19 -10.14
N ILE A 35 11.54 -11.74 -11.38
CA ILE A 35 10.24 -11.27 -11.89
C ILE A 35 9.13 -12.31 -11.68
N ASN A 36 9.45 -13.59 -11.87
CA ASN A 36 8.48 -14.68 -11.68
C ASN A 36 8.08 -14.84 -10.21
N GLN A 37 9.02 -14.65 -9.29
CA GLN A 37 8.76 -14.68 -7.85
C GLN A 37 7.90 -13.49 -7.45
N LEU A 38 8.22 -12.28 -7.93
CA LEU A 38 7.42 -11.07 -7.72
C LEU A 38 5.97 -11.27 -8.19
N TRP A 39 5.77 -11.87 -9.37
CA TRP A 39 4.45 -12.16 -9.89
C TRP A 39 3.69 -13.16 -9.02
N SER A 40 4.34 -14.24 -8.61
CA SER A 40 3.73 -15.26 -7.76
C SER A 40 3.34 -14.71 -6.38
N GLN A 41 4.18 -13.83 -5.81
CA GLN A 41 3.92 -13.16 -4.54
C GLN A 41 2.75 -12.19 -4.69
N PHE A 42 2.77 -11.33 -5.71
CA PHE A 42 1.67 -10.41 -5.99
C PHE A 42 0.33 -11.14 -6.16
N GLN A 43 0.32 -12.24 -6.91
CA GLN A 43 -0.87 -13.07 -7.10
C GLN A 43 -1.37 -13.67 -5.77
N THR A 44 -0.45 -14.09 -4.90
CA THR A 44 -0.77 -14.64 -3.58
C THR A 44 -1.32 -13.55 -2.65
N ASP A 45 -0.74 -12.36 -2.66
CA ASP A 45 -1.15 -11.21 -1.85
C ASP A 45 -2.52 -10.69 -2.29
N ALA A 46 -2.76 -10.62 -3.60
CA ALA A 46 -4.05 -10.23 -4.18
C ALA A 46 -5.15 -11.24 -3.80
N ARG A 47 -4.88 -12.55 -3.88
CA ARG A 47 -5.83 -13.60 -3.49
C ARG A 47 -6.12 -13.63 -1.99
N THR A 48 -5.10 -13.45 -1.16
CA THR A 48 -5.25 -13.43 0.30
C THR A 48 -6.11 -12.25 0.73
N SER A 49 -5.85 -11.08 0.13
CA SER A 49 -6.68 -9.88 0.34
C SER A 49 -8.11 -10.12 -0.12
N TYR A 50 -8.31 -10.75 -1.29
CA TYR A 50 -9.63 -11.06 -1.83
C TYR A 50 -10.46 -11.96 -0.90
N ARG A 51 -9.85 -13.03 -0.35
CA ARG A 51 -10.54 -13.95 0.58
C ARG A 51 -11.04 -13.21 1.82
N LEU A 52 -10.27 -12.25 2.33
CA LEU A 52 -10.67 -11.44 3.48
C LEU A 52 -11.91 -10.58 3.18
N TYR A 53 -11.97 -9.97 1.99
CA TYR A 53 -13.09 -9.12 1.57
C TYR A 53 -14.33 -9.89 1.10
N SER A 54 -14.18 -11.12 0.60
CA SER A 54 -15.31 -11.97 0.22
C SER A 54 -16.24 -12.29 1.40
N HIS A 55 -15.79 -12.08 2.63
CA HIS A 55 -16.57 -12.25 3.86
C HIS A 55 -17.47 -11.04 4.18
N GLU A 56 -17.20 -9.86 3.59
CA GLU A 56 -17.97 -8.62 3.76
C GLU A 56 -19.07 -8.44 2.70
N VAL A 57 -19.02 -9.19 1.60
CA VAL A 57 -20.00 -9.11 0.50
C VAL A 57 -21.07 -10.18 0.69
N ASP A 58 -22.31 -9.76 0.80
CA ASP A 58 -23.47 -10.61 1.06
C ASP A 58 -23.71 -11.58 -0.10
N THR A 59 -23.13 -12.78 -0.03
CA THR A 59 -23.18 -13.81 -1.09
C THR A 59 -24.57 -14.46 -1.25
N SER A 60 -25.59 -13.94 -0.57
CA SER A 60 -26.92 -14.56 -0.53
C SER A 60 -27.60 -14.47 -1.90
N ARG A 61 -27.67 -15.62 -2.59
CA ARG A 61 -28.25 -15.79 -3.91
C ARG A 61 -29.76 -15.51 -3.85
N LYS A 62 -30.20 -14.36 -4.39
CA LYS A 62 -31.63 -14.16 -4.69
C LYS A 62 -32.04 -15.19 -5.76
N GLU A 63 -32.97 -16.07 -5.42
CA GLU A 63 -33.50 -17.10 -6.31
C GLU A 63 -34.01 -16.47 -7.61
N GLY A 64 -33.57 -16.99 -8.77
CA GLY A 64 -34.05 -16.58 -10.10
C GLY A 64 -33.12 -15.75 -10.99
N MET A 65 -31.91 -15.37 -10.54
CA MET A 65 -31.00 -14.56 -11.36
C MET A 65 -30.17 -15.38 -12.38
N ARG A 66 -30.14 -14.91 -13.63
CA ARG A 66 -29.30 -15.43 -14.73
C ARG A 66 -27.82 -15.32 -14.35
N HIS A 67 -27.05 -16.42 -14.45
CA HIS A 67 -25.65 -16.53 -14.00
C HIS A 67 -24.76 -15.34 -14.40
N GLY A 68 -24.95 -14.80 -15.61
CA GLY A 68 -24.21 -13.64 -16.13
C GLY A 68 -24.50 -12.31 -15.42
N LYS A 69 -25.71 -12.09 -14.92
CA LYS A 69 -26.05 -10.85 -14.22
C LYS A 69 -25.54 -10.86 -12.77
N HIS A 70 -25.59 -12.03 -12.14
CA HIS A 70 -25.18 -12.20 -10.76
C HIS A 70 -23.69 -11.88 -10.56
N TRP A 71 -22.78 -12.31 -11.45
CA TRP A 71 -21.35 -12.00 -11.28
C TRP A 71 -21.05 -10.50 -11.48
N LEU A 72 -21.78 -9.82 -12.37
CA LEU A 72 -21.67 -8.37 -12.56
C LEU A 72 -22.12 -7.61 -11.31
N ASP A 73 -23.22 -8.05 -10.70
CA ASP A 73 -23.73 -7.43 -9.47
C ASP A 73 -22.76 -7.61 -8.31
N VAL A 74 -22.18 -8.81 -8.14
CA VAL A 74 -21.14 -9.08 -7.15
C VAL A 74 -19.89 -8.23 -7.40
N ALA A 75 -19.42 -8.16 -8.66
CA ALA A 75 -18.27 -7.33 -9.03
C ALA A 75 -18.53 -5.84 -8.76
N LYS A 76 -19.75 -5.36 -9.04
CA LYS A 76 -20.17 -3.98 -8.76
C LYS A 76 -20.22 -3.70 -7.25
N GLN A 77 -20.78 -4.61 -6.46
CA GLN A 77 -20.80 -4.47 -4.99
C GLN A 77 -19.39 -4.42 -4.42
N PHE A 78 -18.51 -5.31 -4.88
CA PHE A 78 -17.11 -5.33 -4.48
C PHE A 78 -16.38 -4.03 -4.88
N PHE A 79 -16.60 -3.56 -6.11
CA PHE A 79 -16.05 -2.29 -6.57
C PHE A 79 -16.52 -1.12 -5.69
N TRP A 80 -17.80 -1.07 -5.34
CA TRP A 80 -18.35 -0.06 -4.44
C TRP A 80 -17.77 -0.17 -3.03
N ALA A 81 -17.63 -1.38 -2.47
CA ALA A 81 -17.03 -1.59 -1.17
C ALA A 81 -15.56 -1.12 -1.12
N ILE A 82 -14.78 -1.36 -2.19
CA ILE A 82 -13.41 -0.83 -2.30
C ILE A 82 -13.43 0.69 -2.41
N LEU A 83 -14.27 1.25 -3.29
CA LEU A 83 -14.38 2.69 -3.45
C LEU A 83 -14.78 3.35 -2.12
N GLU A 84 -15.61 2.66 -1.32
CA GLU A 84 -16.05 3.11 -0.02
C GLU A 84 -14.97 3.12 1.07
N LYS A 85 -13.86 2.41 0.88
CA LYS A 85 -12.69 2.52 1.78
C LYS A 85 -11.96 3.86 1.64
N LEU A 86 -12.12 4.55 0.51
CA LEU A 86 -11.56 5.90 0.32
C LEU A 86 -12.49 6.95 0.92
N SER A 87 -11.94 8.10 1.34
CA SER A 87 -12.77 9.26 1.74
C SER A 87 -13.59 9.79 0.55
N PRO A 88 -14.75 10.44 0.78
CA PRO A 88 -15.60 10.94 -0.30
C PRO A 88 -14.86 11.82 -1.31
N ALA A 89 -13.97 12.70 -0.84
CA ALA A 89 -13.15 13.55 -1.71
C ALA A 89 -12.18 12.74 -2.58
N ARG A 90 -11.50 11.73 -1.99
CA ARG A 90 -10.56 10.87 -2.74
C ARG A 90 -11.27 10.03 -3.80
N ARG A 91 -12.49 9.58 -3.55
CA ARG A 91 -13.31 8.86 -4.55
C ARG A 91 -13.58 9.75 -5.77
N VAL A 92 -14.02 10.98 -5.54
CA VAL A 92 -14.29 11.94 -6.63
C VAL A 92 -13.01 12.23 -7.41
N LEU A 93 -11.89 12.49 -6.72
CA LEU A 93 -10.60 12.72 -7.37
C LEU A 93 -10.13 11.50 -8.19
N LEU A 94 -10.32 10.28 -7.67
CA LEU A 94 -9.98 9.05 -8.38
C LEU A 94 -10.79 8.90 -9.67
N LEU A 95 -12.10 9.16 -9.62
CA LEU A 95 -12.98 9.09 -10.79
C LEU A 95 -12.62 10.16 -11.84
N VAL A 96 -12.34 11.39 -11.40
CA VAL A 96 -11.89 12.48 -12.28
C VAL A 96 -10.55 12.13 -12.92
N ALA A 97 -9.59 11.65 -12.14
CA ALA A 97 -8.27 11.28 -12.64
C ALA A 97 -8.34 10.13 -13.65
N LEU A 98 -9.17 9.11 -13.37
CA LEU A 98 -9.42 8.00 -14.29
C LEU A 98 -10.04 8.51 -15.60
N LEU A 99 -11.01 9.41 -15.51
CA LEU A 99 -11.63 10.05 -16.68
C LEU A 99 -10.58 10.82 -17.49
N MET A 100 -9.72 11.61 -16.85
CA MET A 100 -8.64 12.34 -17.51
C MET A 100 -7.61 11.44 -18.19
N VAL A 101 -7.29 10.27 -17.61
CA VAL A 101 -6.37 9.30 -18.22
C VAL A 101 -7.00 8.62 -19.43
N VAL A 102 -8.28 8.29 -19.36
CA VAL A 102 -8.99 7.56 -20.42
C VAL A 102 -9.40 8.48 -21.57
N PHE A 103 -9.89 9.68 -21.27
CA PHE A 103 -10.38 10.64 -22.26
C PHE A 103 -9.32 11.70 -22.56
N ASN A 104 -8.94 11.82 -23.83
CA ASN A 104 -8.08 12.90 -24.32
C ASN A 104 -8.86 13.79 -25.29
N PRO A 105 -9.45 14.90 -24.83
CA PRO A 105 -10.18 15.80 -25.70
C PRO A 105 -9.22 16.66 -26.55
N GLU A 106 -9.30 16.49 -27.87
CA GLU A 106 -8.67 17.41 -28.82
C GLU A 106 -9.62 18.59 -29.05
N LEU A 107 -9.21 19.81 -28.66
CA LEU A 107 -10.02 21.00 -28.87
C LEU A 107 -9.65 21.63 -30.22
N LEU A 108 -10.51 21.44 -31.23
CA LEU A 108 -10.39 22.12 -32.51
C LEU A 108 -11.03 23.51 -32.41
N TRP A 109 -10.22 24.55 -32.57
CA TRP A 109 -10.68 25.92 -32.69
C TRP A 109 -10.60 26.38 -34.15
N THR A 110 -11.74 26.54 -34.81
CA THR A 110 -11.83 27.13 -36.15
C THR A 110 -12.03 28.63 -36.03
N ASN A 111 -11.08 29.41 -36.57
CA ASN A 111 -11.25 30.84 -36.81
C ASN A 111 -11.32 31.12 -38.32
N LYS A 112 -11.67 32.35 -38.72
CA LYS A 112 -11.76 32.78 -40.12
C LYS A 112 -10.43 32.66 -40.89
N GLU A 113 -9.30 32.52 -40.20
CA GLU A 113 -7.95 32.41 -40.76
C GLU A 113 -7.38 30.98 -40.79
N GLY A 114 -8.10 29.99 -40.26
CA GLY A 114 -7.64 28.60 -40.22
C GLY A 114 -8.12 27.82 -38.99
N THR A 115 -7.87 26.52 -38.99
CA THR A 115 -8.18 25.64 -37.86
C THR A 115 -6.92 25.43 -37.03
N HIS A 116 -6.90 25.92 -35.80
CA HIS A 116 -5.84 25.65 -34.84
C HIS A 116 -6.28 24.52 -33.91
N ILE A 117 -5.45 23.48 -33.82
CA ILE A 117 -5.69 22.34 -32.93
C ILE A 117 -4.91 22.61 -31.64
N ILE A 118 -5.62 22.74 -30.51
CA ILE A 118 -4.99 22.79 -29.18
C ILE A 118 -5.23 21.45 -28.50
N SER A 119 -4.17 20.65 -28.36
CA SER A 119 -4.21 19.40 -27.62
C SER A 119 -3.83 19.64 -26.16
N PHE A 120 -4.71 19.31 -25.22
CA PHE A 120 -4.38 19.28 -23.79
C PHE A 120 -4.03 17.86 -23.38
N ASP A 121 -2.83 17.63 -22.85
CA ASP A 121 -2.45 16.30 -22.33
C ASP A 121 -3.04 16.07 -20.93
N LEU A 122 -4.35 15.77 -20.87
CA LEU A 122 -5.05 15.43 -19.64
C LEU A 122 -4.48 14.16 -18.98
N ARG A 123 -3.80 13.28 -19.73
CA ARG A 123 -3.32 12.00 -19.23
C ARG A 123 -2.20 12.19 -18.22
N LEU A 124 -1.28 13.11 -18.47
CA LEU A 124 -0.22 13.44 -17.52
C LEU A 124 -0.82 13.94 -16.20
N TYR A 125 -1.75 14.88 -16.26
CA TYR A 125 -2.40 15.42 -15.05
C TYR A 125 -3.21 14.35 -14.31
N GLY A 126 -3.94 13.50 -15.03
CA GLY A 126 -4.65 12.36 -14.43
C GLY A 126 -3.70 11.38 -13.74
N ALA A 127 -2.57 11.05 -14.38
CA ALA A 127 -1.54 10.19 -13.77
C ALA A 127 -0.91 10.83 -12.52
N LEU A 128 -0.67 12.14 -12.52
CA LEU A 128 -0.17 12.87 -11.36
C LEU A 128 -1.18 12.87 -10.21
N ILE A 129 -2.48 13.03 -10.50
CA ILE A 129 -3.53 12.95 -9.48
C ILE A 129 -3.62 11.52 -8.91
N LEU A 130 -3.56 10.48 -9.75
CA LEU A 130 -3.54 9.08 -9.29
C LEU A 130 -2.31 8.80 -8.40
N PHE A 131 -1.14 9.29 -8.80
CA PHE A 131 0.08 9.15 -8.02
C PHE A 131 -0.01 9.88 -6.68
N PHE A 132 -0.57 11.09 -6.67
CA PHE A 132 -0.83 11.84 -5.45
C PHE A 132 -1.82 11.12 -4.52
N LEU A 133 -2.91 10.58 -5.06
CA LEU A 133 -3.87 9.77 -4.29
C LEU A 133 -3.20 8.53 -3.69
N LEU A 134 -2.34 7.86 -4.44
CA LEU A 134 -1.55 6.73 -3.94
C LEU A 134 -0.67 7.15 -2.75
N ILE A 135 0.01 8.30 -2.84
CA ILE A 135 0.82 8.83 -1.74
C ILE A 135 -0.04 9.10 -0.50
N LEU A 136 -1.20 9.74 -0.66
CA LEU A 136 -2.11 10.02 0.45
C LEU A 136 -2.59 8.74 1.12
N GLU A 137 -3.00 7.74 0.33
CA GLU A 137 -3.51 6.46 0.84
C GLU A 137 -2.41 5.66 1.55
N VAL A 138 -1.18 5.66 1.00
CA VAL A 138 -0.02 5.05 1.65
C VAL A 138 0.32 5.78 2.96
N GLY A 139 0.26 7.12 2.97
CA GLY A 139 0.49 7.94 4.15
C GLY A 139 -0.44 7.59 5.30
N ASP A 140 -1.75 7.55 5.04
CA ASP A 140 -2.74 7.15 6.03
C ASP A 140 -2.49 5.73 6.56
N ARG A 141 -2.12 4.80 5.68
CA ARG A 141 -1.81 3.42 6.06
C ARG A 141 -0.55 3.35 6.95
N VAL A 142 0.45 4.20 6.71
CA VAL A 142 1.66 4.27 7.56
C VAL A 142 1.31 4.83 8.94
N VAL A 143 0.51 5.90 9.01
CA VAL A 143 0.06 6.48 10.27
C VAL A 143 -0.72 5.45 11.09
N MET A 144 -1.71 4.80 10.48
CA MET A 144 -2.49 3.74 11.15
C MET A 144 -1.61 2.60 11.68
N LYS A 145 -0.60 2.16 10.91
CA LYS A 145 0.34 1.13 11.37
C LYS A 145 1.14 1.59 12.58
N ARG A 146 1.59 2.85 12.58
CA ARG A 146 2.34 3.44 13.70
C ARG A 146 1.45 3.53 14.95
N ASP A 147 0.21 3.97 14.81
CA ASP A 147 -0.74 4.07 15.92
C ASP A 147 -1.01 2.69 16.55
N LEU A 148 -1.15 1.65 15.72
CA LEU A 148 -1.29 0.27 16.21
C LEU A 148 -0.03 -0.24 16.94
N GLN A 149 1.16 0.17 16.51
CA GLN A 149 2.41 -0.17 17.23
C GLN A 149 2.46 0.51 18.60
N ILE A 150 2.11 1.80 18.66
CA ILE A 150 2.03 2.53 19.93
C ILE A 150 1.00 1.87 20.86
N ALA A 151 -0.17 1.49 20.34
CA ALA A 151 -1.18 0.78 21.12
C ALA A 151 -0.67 -0.55 21.68
N ARG A 152 0.10 -1.31 20.88
CA ARG A 152 0.74 -2.57 21.33
C ARG A 152 1.75 -2.30 22.45
N GLU A 153 2.58 -1.28 22.33
CA GLU A 153 3.56 -0.91 23.36
C GLU A 153 2.89 -0.54 24.68
N ILE A 154 1.83 0.27 24.63
CA ILE A 154 1.03 0.61 25.81
C ILE A 154 0.42 -0.64 26.44
N GLN A 155 -0.17 -1.53 25.62
CA GLN A 155 -0.74 -2.79 26.11
C GLN A 155 0.31 -3.64 26.82
N MET A 156 1.53 -3.74 26.28
CA MET A 156 2.62 -4.48 26.91
C MET A 156 3.06 -3.87 28.26
N TRP A 157 2.98 -2.54 28.42
CA TRP A 157 3.29 -1.88 29.70
C TRP A 157 2.22 -2.12 30.78
N LEU A 158 0.97 -2.36 30.37
CA LEU A 158 -0.14 -2.61 31.29
C LEU A 158 -0.17 -4.05 31.82
N LEU A 159 0.51 -4.98 31.16
CA LEU A 159 0.52 -6.38 31.59
C LEU A 159 1.57 -6.60 32.69
N PRO A 160 1.26 -7.40 33.74
CA PRO A 160 2.24 -7.73 34.75
C PRO A 160 3.40 -8.50 34.11
N VAL A 161 4.62 -8.01 34.33
CA VAL A 161 5.85 -8.58 33.76
C VAL A 161 6.20 -9.93 34.40
N ASN A 162 5.88 -10.09 35.69
CA ASN A 162 6.10 -11.31 36.45
C ASN A 162 4.79 -11.80 37.05
N PRO A 163 4.56 -13.12 37.09
CA PRO A 163 3.43 -13.68 37.83
C PRO A 163 3.52 -13.34 39.32
N PRO A 164 2.41 -12.92 39.94
CA PRO A 164 2.38 -12.65 41.37
C PRO A 164 2.59 -13.94 42.16
N GLN A 165 3.37 -13.86 43.23
CA GLN A 165 3.62 -15.01 44.10
C GLN A 165 2.50 -15.13 45.12
N VAL A 166 1.64 -16.13 44.94
CA VAL A 166 0.55 -16.45 45.87
C VAL A 166 0.84 -17.81 46.50
N PRO A 167 0.91 -17.93 47.85
CA PRO A 167 1.21 -19.20 48.50
C PRO A 167 0.24 -20.31 48.07
N GLY A 168 0.79 -21.43 47.59
CA GLY A 168 0.01 -22.58 47.13
C GLY A 168 -0.56 -22.46 45.71
N LEU A 169 -0.25 -21.40 44.95
CA LEU A 169 -0.69 -21.23 43.57
C LEU A 169 0.48 -20.92 42.62
N GLU A 170 0.57 -21.65 41.51
CA GLU A 170 1.47 -21.34 40.41
C GLU A 170 0.69 -20.62 39.31
N ILE A 171 1.12 -19.40 38.98
CA ILE A 171 0.44 -18.54 37.99
C ILE A 171 1.40 -18.32 36.83
N ALA A 172 0.91 -18.51 35.60
CA ALA A 172 1.61 -18.18 34.38
C ALA A 172 0.64 -17.53 33.39
N PHE A 173 1.14 -16.62 32.58
CA PHE A 173 0.36 -15.94 31.55
C PHE A 173 1.18 -15.74 30.29
N ALA A 174 0.51 -15.85 29.14
CA ALA A 174 1.08 -15.61 27.83
C ALA A 174 0.00 -14.99 26.95
N THR A 175 0.36 -13.94 26.20
CA THR A 175 -0.54 -13.33 25.22
C THR A 175 0.08 -13.39 23.83
N ARG A 176 -0.74 -13.71 22.83
CA ARG A 176 -0.33 -13.72 21.41
C ARG A 176 -1.36 -12.94 20.60
N PRO A 177 -1.06 -11.70 20.19
CA PRO A 177 -1.93 -10.95 19.28
C PRO A 177 -2.15 -11.68 17.95
N ALA A 178 -3.38 -11.60 17.41
CA ALA A 178 -3.69 -12.11 16.07
C ALA A 178 -3.07 -11.23 14.97
N ASN A 179 -3.10 -9.91 15.15
CA ASN A 179 -2.42 -8.92 14.31
C ASN A 179 -1.42 -8.13 15.19
N THR A 180 -1.53 -6.79 15.23
CA THR A 180 -0.61 -5.93 15.98
C THR A 180 -0.93 -5.88 17.48
N VAL A 181 -2.21 -5.84 17.85
CA VAL A 181 -2.74 -5.64 19.23
C VAL A 181 -3.69 -6.79 19.58
N ALA A 182 -3.74 -7.22 20.85
CA ALA A 182 -4.66 -8.26 21.33
C ALA A 182 -5.89 -7.62 22.00
N GLY A 183 -7.06 -8.25 21.89
CA GLY A 183 -8.25 -7.85 22.66
C GLY A 183 -8.23 -8.34 24.11
N ASP A 184 -7.39 -9.34 24.41
CA ASP A 184 -7.30 -9.97 25.73
C ASP A 184 -6.44 -9.14 26.69
N TYR A 185 -6.87 -9.06 27.94
CA TYR A 185 -6.21 -8.31 29.02
C TYR A 185 -6.30 -9.07 30.34
N TYR A 186 -5.22 -9.05 31.12
CA TYR A 186 -5.17 -9.60 32.46
C TYR A 186 -4.41 -8.64 33.39
N ASP A 187 -4.88 -8.53 34.62
CA ASP A 187 -4.29 -7.70 35.68
C ASP A 187 -4.40 -8.41 37.02
N VAL A 188 -3.48 -8.11 37.93
CA VAL A 188 -3.46 -8.70 39.27
C VAL A 188 -3.24 -7.63 40.33
N PHE A 189 -4.22 -7.47 41.20
CA PHE A 189 -4.21 -6.51 42.29
C PHE A 189 -4.35 -7.22 43.65
N PRO A 190 -3.57 -6.80 44.67
CA PRO A 190 -3.80 -7.25 46.04
C PRO A 190 -5.15 -6.71 46.53
N ARG A 191 -5.86 -7.53 47.32
CA ARG A 191 -7.08 -7.12 48.03
C ARG A 191 -6.75 -6.52 49.39
#